data_AF-A0A453EST8-F1
#
_entry.id   AF-A0A453EST8-F1
#
_cell.length_a   1.000
_cell.length_b   1.000
_cell.length_c   1.000
_cell.angle_alpha   90.00
_cell.angle_beta   90.00
_cell.angle_gamma   90.00
#
_symmetry.space_group_name_H-M   'P 1'
#
loop_
_entity.id
_entity.type
_entity.pdbx_description
1 polymer ?
#
loop_
_entity_poly.entity_id
_entity_poly.type
_entity_poly.pdbx_seq_one_letter_code
_entity_poly.pdbx_strand_id
1 'polypeptide(L)' 'DNCGLCPLCKREQESGIHLFVKCRFSIRLWRSVIDKFGLVHMDTSNWHLEDSLMQWWDR' A
#
# COMPACT_ATOMS: atom_id res chain seq x y z
N ASP A 1 -19.04 4.92 -15.77
CA ASP A 1 -18.46 4.92 -14.41
C ASP A 1 -17.47 3.81 -14.20
N ASN A 2 -16.35 4.10 -13.55
CA ASN A 2 -15.45 3.09 -13.00
C ASN A 2 -16.10 2.66 -11.68
N CYS A 3 -16.48 1.39 -11.53
CA CYS A 3 -17.33 0.86 -10.43
C CYS A 3 -16.68 0.89 -9.02
N GLY A 4 -15.99 1.97 -8.67
CA GLY A 4 -15.19 2.12 -7.46
C GLY A 4 -13.89 1.31 -7.49
N LEU A 5 -13.38 0.91 -8.66
CA LEU A 5 -12.06 0.30 -8.75
C LEU A 5 -10.96 1.32 -8.45
N CYS A 6 -9.89 0.86 -7.81
CA CYS A 6 -8.70 1.64 -7.56
C CYS A 6 -8.20 2.34 -8.84
N PRO A 7 -8.05 3.67 -8.85
CA PRO A 7 -7.70 4.45 -10.03
C PRO A 7 -6.28 4.14 -10.53
N LEU A 8 -5.41 3.65 -9.63
CA LEU A 8 -4.03 3.31 -9.96
C LEU A 8 -3.94 1.95 -10.64
N CYS A 9 -4.42 0.89 -9.99
CA CYS A 9 -4.24 -0.47 -10.50
C CYS A 9 -5.36 -0.93 -11.44
N LYS A 10 -6.55 -0.33 -11.34
CA LYS A 10 -7.78 -0.71 -12.08
C LYS A 10 -8.12 -2.20 -11.98
N ARG A 11 -7.78 -2.84 -10.86
CA ARG A 11 -7.94 -4.30 -10.63
C ARG A 11 -8.73 -4.66 -9.39
N GLU A 12 -8.58 -3.86 -8.34
CA GLU A 12 -9.14 -4.11 -7.00
C GLU A 12 -10.11 -2.98 -6.63
N GLN A 13 -11.03 -3.23 -5.72
CA GLN A 13 -11.90 -2.19 -5.18
C GLN A 13 -11.06 -1.11 -4.48
N GLU A 14 -11.42 0.15 -4.70
CA GLU A 14 -10.82 1.27 -3.99
C GLU A 14 -11.17 1.20 -2.50
N SER A 15 -10.14 1.27 -1.67
CA SER A 15 -10.24 1.42 -0.22
C SER A 15 -8.98 2.13 0.28
N GLY A 16 -9.05 2.76 1.46
CA GLY A 16 -7.89 3.42 2.06
C GLY A 16 -6.71 2.47 2.24
N ILE A 17 -6.94 1.26 2.77
CA ILE A 17 -5.89 0.25 2.92
C ILE A 17 -5.29 -0.17 1.57
N HIS A 18 -6.12 -0.33 0.53
CA HIS A 18 -5.59 -0.64 -0.80
C HIS A 18 -4.74 0.50 -1.35
N LEU A 19 -5.23 1.73 -1.32
CA LEU A 19 -4.55 2.89 -1.87
C LEU A 19 -3.20 3.18 -1.20
N PHE A 20 -3.06 2.94 0.09
CA PHE A 20 -1.84 3.31 0.80
C PHE A 20 -0.81 2.18 0.88
N VAL A 21 -1.26 0.93 1.02
CA VAL A 21 -0.34 -0.16 1.39
C VAL A 21 -0.49 -1.46 0.61
N LYS A 22 -1.61 -1.72 -0.08
CA LYS A 22 -1.75 -2.95 -0.88
C LYS A 22 -1.58 -2.75 -2.39
N CYS A 23 -1.85 -1.56 -2.90
CA CYS A 23 -1.76 -1.29 -4.32
C CYS A 23 -0.31 -1.46 -4.77
N ARG A 24 -0.12 -2.18 -5.89
CA ARG A 24 1.23 -2.40 -6.48
C ARG A 24 2.00 -1.10 -6.71
N PHE A 25 1.30 0.00 -7.01
CA PHE A 25 1.92 1.30 -7.24
C PHE A 25 2.38 1.94 -5.93
N SER A 26 1.57 1.83 -4.88
CA SER A 26 1.91 2.31 -3.54
C SER A 26 3.05 1.50 -2.94
N ILE A 27 3.04 0.16 -3.07
CA ILE A 27 4.17 -0.70 -2.67
C ILE A 27 5.47 -0.27 -3.36
N ARG A 28 5.43 0.04 -4.65
CA ARG A 28 6.62 0.53 -5.37
C ARG A 28 7.10 1.88 -4.83
N LEU A 29 6.18 2.80 -4.55
CA LEU A 29 6.51 4.09 -3.94
C LEU A 29 7.18 3.89 -2.57
N TRP A 30 6.61 3.04 -1.72
CA TRP A 30 7.17 2.74 -0.40
C TRP A 30 8.54 2.09 -0.48
N ARG A 31 8.77 1.16 -1.42
CA ARG A 31 10.11 0.63 -1.65
C ARG A 31 11.12 1.71 -2.02
N SER A 32 10.74 2.68 -2.85
CA SER A 32 11.60 3.83 -3.18
C SER A 32 11.85 4.74 -1.97
N VAL A 33 10.85 4.94 -1.11
CA VAL A 33 11.02 5.70 0.15
C VAL A 33 11.96 4.96 1.10
N ILE A 34 11.75 3.65 1.31
CA ILE A 34 12.57 2.81 2.18
C ILE A 34 14.04 2.83 1.73
N ASP A 35 14.28 2.63 0.44
CA ASP A 35 15.63 2.67 -0.15
C ASP A 35 16.27 4.05 0.03
N LYS A 36 15.54 5.12 -0.29
CA LYS A 36 16.03 6.51 -0.20
C LYS A 36 16.42 6.93 1.22
N PHE A 37 15.70 6.46 2.23
CA PHE A 37 15.91 6.84 3.62
C PHE A 37 16.62 5.77 4.46
N GLY A 38 17.02 4.65 3.85
CA GLY A 38 17.71 3.56 4.55
C GLY A 38 16.86 2.89 5.64
N LEU A 39 15.55 2.77 5.44
CA LEU A 39 14.59 2.21 6.41
C LEU A 39 14.64 0.67 6.42
N VAL A 40 15.82 0.11 6.67
CA VAL A 40 16.12 -1.34 6.53
C VAL A 40 15.26 -2.28 7.38
N HIS A 41 14.60 -1.75 8.42
CA HIS A 41 13.70 -2.51 9.29
C HIS A 41 12.27 -2.61 8.74
N MET A 42 11.94 -1.86 7.69
CA MET A 42 10.60 -1.80 7.13
C MET A 42 10.48 -2.78 5.94
N ASP A 43 9.69 -3.84 6.12
CA ASP A 43 9.42 -4.83 5.06
C ASP A 43 7.98 -4.67 4.52
N THR A 44 7.86 -4.63 3.20
CA THR A 44 6.59 -4.49 2.48
C THR A 44 5.94 -5.83 2.12
N SER A 45 6.65 -6.95 2.32
CA SER A 45 6.22 -8.27 1.86
C SER A 45 4.88 -8.71 2.45
N ASN A 46 4.60 -8.34 3.69
CA ASN A 46 3.41 -8.77 4.42
C ASN A 46 2.26 -7.75 4.39
N TRP A 47 2.44 -6.59 3.74
CA TRP A 47 1.44 -5.52 3.76
C TRP A 47 0.10 -5.90 3.11
N HIS A 48 0.10 -6.89 2.21
CA HIS A 48 -1.11 -7.43 1.62
C HIS A 48 -2.04 -8.10 2.65
N LEU A 49 -1.51 -8.51 3.80
CA LEU A 49 -2.24 -9.13 4.90
C LEU A 49 -2.88 -8.12 5.87
N GLU A 50 -2.59 -6.82 5.73
CA GLU A 50 -3.09 -5.80 6.68
C GLU A 50 -4.58 -5.54 6.48
N ASP A 51 -5.38 -5.61 7.55
CA ASP A 51 -6.84 -5.48 7.43
C ASP A 51 -7.32 -4.02 7.58
N SER A 52 -6.56 -3.20 8.29
CA SER A 52 -6.95 -1.81 8.60
C SER A 52 -5.78 -0.84 8.40
N LEU A 53 -6.08 0.28 7.74
CA LEU A 53 -5.08 1.32 7.51
C LEU A 53 -4.55 1.91 8.83
N MET A 54 -5.44 2.05 9.82
CA MET A 54 -5.06 2.56 11.15
C MET A 54 -4.14 1.58 11.88
N GLN A 55 -4.45 0.27 11.82
CA GLN A 55 -3.60 -0.75 12.44
C GLN A 55 -2.21 -0.82 11.81
N TRP A 56 -2.12 -0.64 10.50
CA TRP A 56 -0.83 -0.55 9.82
C TRP A 56 -0.05 0.71 10.21
N TRP A 57 -0.73 1.85 10.37
CA TRP A 57 -0.09 3.13 10.69
C TRP A 57 0.47 3.20 12.12
N ASP A 58 -0.18 2.52 13.07
CA ASP A 58 0.22 2.53 14.48
C ASP A 58 1.38 1.56 14.81
N ARG A 59 1.89 0.80 13.82
CA ARG A 59 3.05 -0.11 13.98
C ARG A 59 4.38 0.64 13.85
#